data_AF-A0AAP0S2A7-F1
#
_entry.id   AF-A0AAP0S2A7-F1
#
_cell.length_a   1.000
_cell.length_b   1.000
_cell.length_c   1.000
_cell.angle_alpha   90.00
_cell.angle_beta   90.00
_cell.angle_gamma   90.00
#
_symmetry.space_group_name_H-M   'P 1'
#
loop_
_entity.id
_entity.type
_entity.pdbx_description
1 polymer ?
#
loop_
_entity_poly.entity_id
_entity_poly.type
_entity_poly.pdbx_seq_one_letter_code
_entity_poly.pdbx_strand_id
1 'polypeptide(L)'
;MVFLGGPDDREALAYATRMAEHPTIRLTVLRIIAVGEHSDNLTEKRLDMNAINDFRISTIDKKRIVYKEEGVTGAAGTTRVVTSLDTDDYELILVGRRHDSESPLVNGLAEWKEIEELGVIGDMLGSSDFKSKASVLVVQQQALVVEEMVESQRFIAKQLQ
;
A
#
# COMPACT_ATOMS: atom_id res chain seq x y z
N MET A 1 2.87 8.57 -1.96
CA MET A 1 2.13 7.35 -1.58
C MET A 1 2.68 6.20 -2.41
N VAL A 2 3.12 5.13 -1.76
CA VAL A 2 3.63 3.92 -2.42
C VAL A 2 2.50 2.88 -2.44
N PHE A 3 2.24 2.29 -3.61
CA PHE A 3 1.17 1.32 -3.84
C PHE A 3 1.76 0.03 -4.43
N LEU A 4 1.69 -1.07 -3.69
CA LEU A 4 2.01 -2.43 -4.11
C LEU A 4 0.74 -3.25 -4.40
N GLY A 5 -0.38 -2.89 -3.76
CA GLY A 5 -1.67 -3.55 -3.91
C GLY A 5 -2.18 -4.19 -2.62
N GLY A 6 -3.48 -4.51 -2.60
CA GLY A 6 -4.17 -5.02 -1.42
C GLY A 6 -5.00 -3.97 -0.68
N PRO A 7 -5.75 -4.40 0.36
CA PRO A 7 -6.77 -3.57 1.01
C PRO A 7 -6.19 -2.33 1.72
N ASP A 8 -5.06 -2.47 2.40
CA ASP A 8 -4.44 -1.37 3.15
C ASP A 8 -3.89 -0.28 2.22
N ASP A 9 -3.33 -0.65 1.07
CA ASP A 9 -2.87 0.29 0.05
C ASP A 9 -4.02 1.02 -0.64
N ARG A 10 -5.14 0.32 -0.89
CA ARG A 10 -6.37 0.94 -1.41
C ARG A 10 -6.92 2.00 -0.44
N GLU A 11 -6.89 1.71 0.86
CA GLU A 11 -7.26 2.68 1.89
C GLU A 11 -6.27 3.86 1.92
N ALA A 12 -4.97 3.58 1.90
CA ALA A 12 -3.91 4.61 1.86
C ALA A 12 -4.06 5.53 0.63
N LEU A 13 -4.43 4.97 -0.53
CA LEU A 13 -4.68 5.70 -1.76
C LEU A 13 -5.91 6.62 -1.62
N ALA A 14 -6.99 6.13 -1.02
CA ALA A 14 -8.17 6.94 -0.76
C ALA A 14 -7.84 8.13 0.16
N TYR A 15 -7.09 7.90 1.25
CA TYR A 15 -6.60 8.95 2.14
C TYR A 15 -5.70 9.95 1.42
N ALA A 16 -4.71 9.48 0.65
CA ALA A 16 -3.82 10.35 -0.11
C ALA A 16 -4.60 11.24 -1.11
N THR A 17 -5.59 10.65 -1.78
CA THR A 17 -6.45 11.36 -2.73
C THR A 17 -7.26 12.45 -2.04
N ARG A 18 -7.85 12.13 -0.88
CA ARG A 18 -8.59 13.08 -0.04
C ARG A 18 -7.70 14.25 0.41
N MET A 19 -6.47 13.97 0.85
CA MET A 19 -5.51 15.02 1.23
C MET A 19 -5.19 15.94 0.05
N ALA A 20 -5.00 15.38 -1.15
CA ALA A 20 -4.65 16.14 -2.35
C ALA A 20 -5.75 17.09 -2.88
N GLU A 21 -6.98 16.99 -2.34
CA GLU A 21 -8.02 18.00 -2.57
C GLU A 21 -7.61 19.38 -2.04
N HIS A 22 -6.79 19.44 -0.99
CA HIS A 22 -6.24 20.69 -0.52
C HIS A 22 -5.30 21.29 -1.59
N PRO A 23 -5.46 22.57 -1.98
CA PRO A 23 -4.78 23.16 -3.14
C PRO A 23 -3.26 23.25 -3.00
N THR A 24 -2.73 23.22 -1.77
CA THR A 24 -1.29 23.32 -1.51
C THR A 24 -0.56 21.97 -1.51
N ILE A 25 -1.29 20.85 -1.43
CA ILE A 25 -0.68 19.52 -1.35
C ILE A 25 -0.30 19.04 -2.75
N ARG A 26 0.95 18.63 -2.96
CA ARG A 26 1.36 17.93 -4.18
C ARG A 26 1.41 16.45 -3.88
N LEU A 27 0.81 15.62 -4.73
CA LEU A 27 0.73 14.18 -4.51
C LEU A 27 1.48 13.44 -5.61
N THR A 28 2.36 12.53 -5.21
CA THR A 28 2.89 11.49 -6.10
C THR A 28 2.34 10.15 -5.63
N VAL A 29 1.68 9.41 -6.52
CA VAL A 29 1.33 8.00 -6.33
C VAL A 29 2.31 7.17 -7.17
N LEU A 30 3.15 6.39 -6.48
CA LEU A 30 4.10 5.46 -7.07
C LEU A 30 3.54 4.05 -6.93
N ARG A 31 3.15 3.44 -8.04
CA ARG A 31 2.72 2.04 -8.07
C ARG A 31 3.87 1.14 -8.47
N ILE A 32 4.17 0.14 -7.65
CA ILE A 32 5.19 -0.87 -7.93
C ILE A 32 4.49 -2.13 -8.41
N ILE A 33 4.89 -2.66 -9.55
CA ILE A 33 4.29 -3.85 -10.17
C ILE A 33 5.34 -4.96 -10.36
N ALA A 34 4.97 -6.20 -10.05
CA ALA A 34 5.85 -7.34 -10.30
C ALA A 34 5.84 -7.67 -11.80
N VAL A 35 7.02 -7.73 -12.41
CA VAL A 35 7.21 -8.08 -13.82
C VAL A 35 7.43 -9.58 -13.95
N GLY A 36 6.66 -10.23 -14.82
CA GLY A 36 6.84 -11.65 -15.14
C GLY A 36 6.19 -12.62 -14.15
N GLU A 37 5.64 -12.12 -13.05
CA GLU A 37 4.98 -12.94 -12.02
C GLU A 37 3.49 -12.60 -11.93
N HIS A 38 2.66 -13.64 -11.86
CA HIS A 38 1.22 -13.48 -11.84
C HIS A 38 0.72 -13.90 -10.46
N SER A 39 0.23 -12.96 -9.65
CA SER A 39 -0.55 -13.37 -8.48
C SER A 39 -1.83 -14.08 -8.94
N ASP A 40 -2.17 -15.19 -8.30
CA ASP A 40 -3.37 -15.98 -8.59
C ASP A 40 -4.64 -15.31 -8.05
N ASN A 41 -4.50 -14.29 -7.19
CA ASN A 41 -5.63 -13.56 -6.63
C ASN A 41 -6.18 -12.50 -7.60
N LEU A 42 -6.94 -12.98 -8.59
CA LEU A 42 -7.59 -12.14 -9.60
C LEU A 42 -8.61 -11.15 -8.99
N THR A 43 -9.21 -11.49 -7.84
CA THR A 43 -10.15 -10.62 -7.15
C THR A 43 -9.45 -9.38 -6.61
N GLU A 44 -8.35 -9.55 -5.87
CA GLU A 44 -7.56 -8.42 -5.35
C GLU A 44 -6.99 -7.57 -6.49
N LYS A 45 -6.44 -8.19 -7.54
CA LYS A 45 -5.98 -7.46 -8.74
C LYS A 45 -7.06 -6.58 -9.37
N ARG A 46 -8.29 -7.09 -9.46
CA ARG A 46 -9.43 -6.32 -9.98
C ARG A 46 -9.78 -5.15 -9.07
N LEU A 47 -9.79 -5.36 -7.75
CA LEU A 47 -10.06 -4.30 -6.79
C LEU A 47 -8.98 -3.21 -6.81
N ASP A 48 -7.70 -3.60 -6.90
CA ASP A 48 -6.58 -2.68 -7.03
C ASP A 48 -6.68 -1.86 -8.32
N MET A 49 -7.00 -2.52 -9.44
CA MET A 49 -7.18 -1.83 -10.73
C MET A 49 -8.33 -0.83 -10.69
N ASN A 50 -9.45 -1.18 -10.04
CA ASN A 50 -10.58 -0.27 -9.86
C ASN A 50 -10.17 0.96 -9.05
N ALA A 51 -9.51 0.77 -7.90
CA ALA A 51 -9.06 1.88 -7.05
C ALA A 51 -8.09 2.82 -7.79
N ILE A 52 -7.14 2.27 -8.56
CA ILE A 52 -6.22 3.05 -9.39
C ILE A 52 -6.97 3.81 -10.49
N ASN A 53 -7.93 3.16 -11.18
CA ASN A 53 -8.70 3.81 -12.23
C ASN A 53 -9.55 4.96 -11.69
N ASP A 54 -10.22 4.75 -10.56
CA ASP A 54 -11.02 5.78 -9.89
C ASP A 54 -10.14 6.97 -9.45
N PHE A 55 -8.96 6.70 -8.90
CA PHE A 55 -7.95 7.73 -8.61
C PHE A 55 -7.55 8.51 -9.87
N ARG A 56 -7.20 7.83 -10.96
CA ARG A 56 -6.76 8.48 -12.20
C ARG A 56 -7.86 9.35 -12.81
N ILE A 57 -9.11 8.85 -12.84
CA ILE A 57 -10.26 9.59 -13.36
C ILE A 57 -10.52 10.84 -12.50
N SER A 58 -10.51 10.71 -11.17
CA SER A 58 -10.77 11.82 -10.24
C SER A 58 -9.63 12.86 -10.16
N THR A 59 -8.50 12.61 -10.82
CA THR A 59 -7.31 13.47 -10.78
C THR A 59 -6.79 13.92 -12.14
N ILE A 60 -7.48 13.59 -13.24
CA ILE A 60 -7.01 13.79 -14.62
C ILE A 60 -6.54 15.23 -14.94
N ASP A 61 -7.24 16.24 -14.44
CA ASP A 61 -6.91 17.66 -14.69
C ASP A 61 -6.11 18.33 -13.55
N LYS A 62 -5.72 17.56 -12.53
CA LYS A 62 -5.03 18.08 -11.35
C LYS A 62 -3.52 18.01 -11.54
N LYS A 63 -2.92 19.05 -12.14
CA LYS A 63 -1.46 19.16 -12.42
C LYS A 63 -0.53 18.95 -11.20
N ARG A 64 -1.03 19.08 -9.98
CA ARG A 64 -0.29 18.84 -8.72
C ARG A 64 -0.18 17.36 -8.35
N ILE A 65 -0.88 16.49 -9.09
CA ILE A 65 -0.96 15.05 -8.83
C ILE A 65 -0.23 14.33 -9.95
N VAL A 66 0.72 13.48 -9.57
CA VAL A 66 1.55 12.69 -10.47
C VAL A 66 1.33 11.22 -10.15
N TYR A 67 1.09 10.43 -11.21
CA TYR A 67 1.00 8.98 -11.15
C TYR A 67 2.21 8.37 -11.86
N LYS A 68 2.91 7.44 -11.21
CA LYS A 68 4.05 6.70 -11.78
C LYS A 68 3.85 5.21 -11.55
N GLU A 69 4.24 4.41 -12.53
CA GLU A 69 4.30 2.95 -12.42
C GLU A 69 5.75 2.49 -12.62
N GLU A 70 6.26 1.65 -11.72
CA GLU A 70 7.59 1.07 -11.80
C GLU A 70 7.50 -0.46 -11.76
N GLY A 71 8.00 -1.10 -12.81
CA GLY A 71 8.07 -2.54 -12.91
C GLY A 71 9.33 -3.10 -12.26
N VAL A 72 9.18 -4.07 -11.36
CA VAL A 72 10.29 -4.68 -10.62
C VAL A 72 10.28 -6.20 -10.70
N THR A 73 11.44 -6.81 -10.51
CA THR A 73 11.59 -8.26 -10.36
C THR A 73 11.98 -8.56 -8.93
N GLY A 74 11.09 -9.24 -8.20
CA GLY A 74 11.29 -9.60 -6.81
C GLY A 74 11.42 -8.42 -5.82
N ALA A 75 11.59 -8.78 -4.55
CA ALA A 75 11.65 -7.84 -3.43
C ALA A 75 12.85 -6.88 -3.51
N ALA A 76 14.00 -7.35 -4.01
CA ALA A 76 15.17 -6.50 -4.19
C ALA A 76 14.91 -5.32 -5.13
N GLY A 77 14.07 -5.52 -6.16
CA GLY A 77 13.62 -4.45 -7.03
C GLY A 77 12.73 -3.45 -6.30
N THR A 78 11.81 -3.92 -5.47
CA THR A 78 10.98 -3.06 -4.60
C THR A 78 11.86 -2.20 -3.68
N THR A 79 12.81 -2.81 -2.97
CA THR A 79 13.74 -2.08 -2.08
C THR A 79 14.48 -0.99 -2.84
N ARG A 80 15.00 -1.30 -4.03
CA ARG A 80 15.70 -0.31 -4.87
C ARG A 80 14.80 0.85 -5.26
N VAL A 81 13.57 0.58 -5.68
CA VAL A 81 12.61 1.64 -6.07
C VAL A 81 12.26 2.52 -4.87
N VAL A 82 11.92 1.91 -3.72
CA VAL A 82 11.56 2.65 -2.49
C VAL A 82 12.74 3.49 -1.99
N THR A 83 13.94 2.94 -1.94
CA THR A 83 15.15 3.66 -1.50
C THR A 83 15.67 4.69 -2.50
N SER A 84 15.23 4.62 -3.77
CA SER A 84 15.56 5.62 -4.79
C SER A 84 14.64 6.85 -4.80
N LEU A 85 13.60 6.85 -3.97
CA LEU A 85 12.76 8.03 -3.78
C LEU A 85 13.63 9.21 -3.37
N ASP A 86 13.49 10.34 -4.05
CA ASP A 86 14.16 11.57 -3.64
C ASP A 86 13.54 12.04 -2.32
N THR A 87 14.22 11.74 -1.23
CA THR A 87 13.70 11.91 0.12
C THR A 87 13.55 13.37 0.51
N ASP A 88 14.22 14.28 -0.19
CA ASP A 88 14.12 15.73 0.05
C ASP A 88 12.91 16.36 -0.66
N ASP A 89 12.25 15.63 -1.59
CA ASP A 89 11.06 16.09 -2.29
C ASP A 89 9.74 15.85 -1.53
N TYR A 90 9.77 15.07 -0.43
CA TYR A 90 8.58 14.62 0.27
C TYR A 90 8.59 14.98 1.76
N GLU A 91 7.49 15.55 2.25
CA GLU A 91 7.27 15.82 3.68
C GLU A 91 6.56 14.65 4.38
N LEU A 92 5.80 13.86 3.61
CA LEU A 92 4.99 12.74 4.09
C LEU A 92 4.97 11.61 3.06
N ILE A 93 5.21 10.37 3.51
CA ILE A 93 5.09 9.15 2.71
C ILE A 93 3.97 8.28 3.31
N LEU A 94 2.97 7.96 2.49
CA LEU A 94 1.88 7.06 2.86
C LEU A 94 2.10 5.67 2.27
N VAL A 95 1.87 4.63 3.07
CA VAL A 95 1.97 3.21 2.70
C VAL A 95 0.88 2.41 3.39
N GLY A 96 0.43 1.30 2.80
CA GLY A 96 -0.38 0.31 3.50
C GLY A 96 0.45 -0.51 4.48
N ARG A 97 -0.17 -0.95 5.58
CA ARG A 97 0.48 -1.79 6.61
C ARG A 97 0.72 -3.21 6.09
N ARG A 98 -0.32 -3.85 5.55
CA ARG A 98 -0.33 -5.27 5.20
C ARG A 98 -0.27 -5.46 3.69
N HIS A 99 0.59 -6.37 3.27
CA HIS A 99 0.74 -6.84 1.90
C HIS A 99 0.73 -8.38 1.92
N ASP A 100 0.37 -8.99 0.79
CA ASP A 100 0.45 -10.45 0.62
C ASP A 100 1.90 -10.92 0.82
N SER A 101 2.14 -11.79 1.80
CA SER A 101 3.49 -12.29 2.12
C SER A 101 4.10 -13.12 0.99
N GLU A 102 3.24 -13.75 0.17
CA GLU A 102 3.66 -14.53 -0.98
C GLU A 102 3.89 -13.65 -2.22
N SER A 103 3.55 -12.35 -2.15
CA SER A 103 3.79 -11.42 -3.24
C SER A 103 5.30 -11.30 -3.49
N PRO A 104 5.77 -11.46 -4.73
CA PRO A 104 7.19 -11.30 -5.04
C PRO A 104 7.71 -9.89 -4.75
N LEU A 105 6.82 -8.90 -4.61
CA LEU A 105 7.21 -7.54 -4.25
C LEU A 105 7.77 -7.42 -2.84
N VAL A 106 7.37 -8.31 -1.92
CA VAL A 106 7.75 -8.23 -0.49
C VAL A 106 8.25 -9.56 0.07
N ASN A 107 8.21 -10.64 -0.71
CA ASN A 107 8.71 -11.95 -0.30
C ASN A 107 10.17 -11.86 0.15
N GLY A 108 10.46 -12.44 1.32
CA GLY A 108 11.78 -12.41 1.95
C GLY A 108 12.12 -11.09 2.64
N LEU A 109 11.37 -9.98 2.44
CA LEU A 109 11.54 -8.75 3.21
C LEU A 109 10.79 -8.79 4.55
N ALA A 110 9.72 -9.59 4.63
CA ALA A 110 8.92 -9.73 5.85
C ALA A 110 9.70 -10.36 7.03
N GLU A 111 10.74 -11.14 6.75
CA GLU A 111 11.62 -11.74 7.76
C GLU A 111 12.52 -10.72 8.47
N TRP A 112 12.69 -9.54 7.87
CA TRP A 112 13.59 -8.48 8.35
C TRP A 112 12.85 -7.36 9.07
N LYS A 113 11.53 -7.53 9.24
CA LYS A 113 10.66 -6.53 9.82
C LYS A 113 10.87 -6.45 11.33
N GLU A 114 11.26 -5.28 11.83
CA GLU A 114 11.52 -5.06 13.25
C GLU A 114 10.24 -4.67 14.01
N ILE A 115 9.36 -3.87 13.39
CA ILE A 115 8.15 -3.32 14.03
C ILE A 115 6.88 -3.80 13.32
N GLU A 116 6.03 -4.52 14.07
CA GLU A 116 4.81 -5.15 13.56
C GLU A 116 3.79 -4.13 13.00
N GLU A 117 3.72 -2.96 13.62
CA GLU A 117 2.80 -1.88 13.30
C GLU A 117 3.17 -1.14 12.01
N LEU A 118 4.45 -1.15 11.62
CA LEU A 118 4.90 -0.43 10.43
C LEU A 118 4.71 -1.23 9.14
N GLY A 119 4.63 -2.57 9.23
CA GLY A 119 4.62 -3.43 8.05
C GLY A 119 5.92 -3.35 7.24
N VAL A 120 6.04 -4.15 6.18
CA VAL A 120 7.32 -4.32 5.46
C VAL A 120 7.86 -3.00 4.89
N ILE A 121 7.00 -2.24 4.19
CA ILE A 121 7.43 -1.00 3.53
C ILE A 121 7.60 0.14 4.56
N GLY A 122 6.71 0.23 5.55
CA GLY A 122 6.83 1.25 6.59
C GLY A 122 8.08 1.05 7.45
N ASP A 123 8.43 -0.19 7.77
CA ASP A 123 9.65 -0.55 8.51
C ASP A 123 10.91 -0.19 7.70
N MET A 124 10.92 -0.51 6.39
CA MET A 124 12.00 -0.09 5.48
C MET A 124 12.17 1.44 5.42
N LEU A 125 11.07 2.19 5.39
CA LEU A 125 11.10 3.66 5.36
C LEU A 125 11.48 4.27 6.72
N GLY A 126 11.23 3.55 7.82
CA GLY A 126 11.60 3.95 9.18
C GLY A 126 13.04 3.59 9.57
N SER A 127 13.69 2.72 8.79
CA SER A 127 15.07 2.28 8.99
C SER A 127 16.07 3.44 8.87
N SER A 128 17.16 3.38 9.64
CA SER A 128 18.28 4.33 9.55
C SER A 128 18.95 4.39 8.18
N ASP A 129 18.79 3.34 7.36
CA ASP A 129 19.32 3.30 6.00
C ASP A 129 18.52 4.17 5.04
N PHE A 130 17.24 4.43 5.34
CA PHE A 130 16.40 5.35 4.60
C PHE A 130 16.62 6.79 5.11
N LYS A 131 17.52 7.51 4.45
CA LYS A 131 17.95 8.86 4.85
C LYS A 131 16.93 9.94 4.48
N SER A 132 15.71 9.83 4.99
CA SER A 132 14.64 10.82 4.78
C SER A 132 14.31 11.59 6.05
N LYS A 133 13.84 12.84 5.87
CA LYS A 133 13.20 13.62 6.93
C LYS A 133 11.67 13.56 6.85
N ALA A 134 11.13 12.89 5.83
CA ALA A 134 9.70 12.73 5.64
C ALA A 134 9.10 11.94 6.81
N SER A 135 7.90 12.33 7.24
CA SER A 135 7.11 11.48 8.12
C SER A 135 6.57 10.28 7.34
N VAL A 136 6.46 9.13 7.99
CA VAL A 136 5.84 7.93 7.40
C VAL A 136 4.49 7.71 8.07
N LEU A 137 3.42 7.67 7.27
CA LEU A 137 2.08 7.32 7.72
C LEU A 137 1.73 5.94 7.17
N VAL A 138 1.66 4.97 8.07
CA VAL A 138 1.24 3.61 7.78
C VAL A 138 -0.27 3.51 7.97
N VAL A 139 -0.98 3.12 6.91
CA VAL A 139 -2.45 3.06 6.88
C VAL A 139 -2.87 1.60 6.90
N GLN A 140 -3.89 1.31 7.70
CA GLN A 140 -4.51 0.00 7.75
C GLN A 140 -6.01 0.15 7.47
N GLN A 141 -6.53 -0.66 6.56
CA GLN A 141 -7.97 -0.78 6.38
C GLN A 141 -8.57 -1.45 7.63
N GLN A 142 -9.46 -0.73 8.33
CA GLN A 142 -10.26 -1.32 9.39
C GLN A 142 -11.38 -2.17 8.78
N ALA A 143 -11.28 -3.48 8.93
CA ALA A 143 -12.42 -4.38 8.78
C ALA A 143 -13.21 -4.36 10.10
N LEU A 144 -14.11 -3.39 10.27
CA LEU A 144 -15.05 -3.42 11.39
C LEU A 144 -16.25 -4.33 11.04
N VAL A 145 -16.39 -5.42 11.81
CA VAL A 145 -17.62 -6.20 12.07
C VAL A 145 -18.19 -7.06 10.93
N VAL A 146 -17.36 -7.76 10.13
CA VAL A 146 -17.88 -8.92 9.35
C VAL A 146 -17.26 -10.23 9.84
N GLU A 147 -15.98 -10.24 10.19
CA GLU A 147 -15.35 -11.45 10.74
C GLU A 147 -15.93 -11.84 12.11
N GLU A 148 -16.10 -10.89 13.04
CA GLU A 148 -16.77 -11.17 14.32
C GLU A 148 -18.22 -11.65 14.13
N MET A 149 -18.95 -11.14 13.13
CA MET A 149 -20.33 -11.57 12.84
C MET A 149 -20.37 -12.96 12.20
N VAL A 150 -19.42 -13.27 11.30
CA VAL A 150 -19.32 -14.59 10.65
C VAL A 150 -18.83 -15.64 11.65
N GLU A 151 -17.89 -15.31 12.54
CA GLU A 151 -17.47 -16.18 13.63
C GLU A 151 -18.57 -16.38 14.66
N SER A 152 -19.30 -15.33 15.03
CA SER A 152 -20.46 -15.41 15.93
C SER A 152 -21.57 -16.28 15.35
N GLN A 153 -21.88 -16.16 14.05
CA GLN A 153 -22.88 -17.01 13.39
C GLN A 153 -22.42 -18.47 13.29
N ARG A 154 -21.14 -18.73 13.01
CA ARG A 154 -20.57 -20.09 13.00
C ARG A 154 -20.54 -20.71 14.41
N PHE A 155 -20.31 -19.91 15.44
CA PHE A 155 -20.34 -20.34 16.84
C PHE A 155 -21.78 -20.71 17.28
N ILE A 156 -22.76 -19.88 16.95
CA ILE A 156 -24.19 -20.14 17.25
C ILE A 156 -24.69 -21.40 16.50
N ALA A 157 -24.31 -21.58 15.24
CA ALA A 157 -24.72 -22.76 14.46
C ALA A 157 -24.16 -24.08 15.02
N LYS A 158 -23.02 -24.06 15.71
CA LYS A 158 -22.42 -25.24 16.35
C LYS A 158 -23.05 -25.60 17.70
N GLN A 159 -23.78 -24.69 18.35
CA GLN A 159 -24.47 -24.97 19.63
C GLN A 159 -25.90 -25.49 19.45
N LEU A 160 -26.41 -25.53 18.23
CA LEU A 160 -27.77 -25.99 17.89
C LEU A 160 -27.81 -27.40 17.27
N GLN A 161 -26.69 -28.14 17.32
CA GLN A 161 -26.60 -29.58 17.00
C GLN A 161 -26.21 -30.36 18.25
#